data_AF-A0A183Y9H7-F1
#
_entry.id   AF-A0A183Y9H7-F1
#
_cell.length_a   1.000
_cell.length_b   1.000
_cell.length_c   1.000
_cell.angle_alpha   90.00
_cell.angle_beta   90.00
_cell.angle_gamma   90.00
#
_symmetry.space_group_name_H-M   'P 1'
#
loop_
_entity.id
_entity.type
_entity.pdbx_description
1 polymer ?
#
loop_
_entity_poly.entity_id
_entity_poly.type
_entity_poly.pdbx_seq_one_letter_code
_entity_poly.pdbx_strand_id
1 'polypeptide(L)'
;MYIFAGCRHRDDQYLPELFEYDPEISVWHKMQLFGLKGPTGRQRHCGVVVGDCAYIFCGLAQIISYSEMLGFGCLLEMCDLNVLNFNWKLKDLAALAVLRYQLPRSNYNLPLELRIHLDMMTTPNHVL
;
A
#
# COMPACT_ATOMS: atom_id res chain seq x y z
N MET A 1 -16.77 -5.31 4.97
CA MET A 1 -16.39 -5.04 3.55
C MET A 1 -15.30 -3.98 3.54
N TYR A 2 -14.35 -4.02 2.60
CA TYR A 2 -13.28 -3.02 2.53
C TYR A 2 -13.34 -2.26 1.21
N ILE A 3 -13.11 -0.94 1.26
CA ILE A 3 -12.96 -0.09 0.08
C ILE A 3 -11.66 0.68 0.20
N PHE A 4 -10.80 0.51 -0.79
CA PHE A 4 -9.57 1.27 -0.94
C PHE A 4 -9.64 2.17 -2.16
N ALA A 5 -9.14 3.39 -1.98
CA ALA A 5 -8.91 4.37 -3.03
C ALA A 5 -10.17 4.82 -3.80
N GLY A 6 -9.93 5.55 -4.89
CA GLY A 6 -10.98 6.21 -5.67
C GLY A 6 -10.57 7.62 -6.09
N CYS A 7 -11.39 8.22 -6.95
CA CYS A 7 -11.28 9.61 -7.36
C CYS A 7 -12.54 10.35 -6.91
N ARG A 8 -12.35 11.48 -6.22
CA ARG A 8 -13.40 12.45 -5.96
C ARG A 8 -13.51 13.37 -7.16
N HIS A 9 -14.49 13.13 -8.03
CA HIS A 9 -14.64 13.89 -9.28
C HIS A 9 -14.88 15.40 -9.10
N ARG A 10 -15.33 15.84 -7.92
CA ARG A 10 -15.56 17.27 -7.65
C ARG A 10 -14.28 18.11 -7.79
N ASP A 11 -13.14 17.55 -7.41
CA ASP A 11 -11.84 18.23 -7.35
C ASP A 11 -10.71 17.38 -7.94
N ASP A 12 -11.07 16.32 -8.66
CA ASP A 12 -10.17 15.33 -9.26
C ASP A 12 -9.13 14.78 -8.27
N GLN A 13 -9.48 14.71 -6.97
CA GLN A 13 -8.56 14.25 -5.93
C GLN A 13 -8.61 12.74 -5.78
N TYR A 14 -7.41 12.15 -5.77
CA TYR A 14 -7.24 10.73 -5.55
C TYR A 14 -7.02 10.45 -4.08
N LEU A 15 -7.91 9.64 -3.50
CA LEU A 15 -7.91 9.37 -2.07
C LEU A 15 -7.08 8.11 -1.79
N PRO A 16 -6.09 8.14 -0.88
CA PRO A 16 -5.32 6.96 -0.48
C PRO A 16 -6.00 6.18 0.66
N GLU A 17 -7.26 6.51 0.97
CA GLU A 17 -7.91 6.07 2.20
C GLU A 17 -8.47 4.65 2.06
N LEU A 18 -8.39 3.89 3.16
CA LEU A 18 -8.99 2.58 3.31
C LEU A 18 -10.14 2.69 4.31
N PHE A 19 -11.31 2.22 3.90
CA PHE A 19 -12.50 2.17 4.75
C PHE A 19 -12.94 0.73 4.95
N GLU A 20 -13.37 0.44 6.16
CA GLU A 20 -14.01 -0.80 6.57
C GLU A 20 -15.49 -0.54 6.85
N TYR A 21 -16.36 -1.33 6.24
CA TYR A 21 -17.79 -1.33 6.52
C TYR A 21 -18.13 -2.44 7.50
N ASP A 22 -18.75 -2.03 8.61
CA ASP A 22 -19.37 -2.89 9.60
C ASP A 22 -20.86 -3.10 9.25
N PRO A 23 -21.27 -4.32 8.86
CA PRO A 23 -22.66 -4.61 8.49
C PRO A 23 -23.61 -4.72 9.70
N GLU A 24 -23.11 -4.93 10.92
CA GLU A 24 -23.97 -5.08 12.11
C GLU A 24 -24.55 -3.73 12.53
N ILE A 25 -23.72 -2.69 12.53
CA ILE A 25 -24.14 -1.31 12.86
C ILE A 25 -24.31 -0.42 11.64
N SER A 26 -24.01 -0.92 10.43
CA SER A 26 -24.11 -0.19 9.15
C SER A 26 -23.27 1.10 9.11
N VAL A 27 -22.04 1.06 9.62
CA VAL A 27 -21.14 2.22 9.70
C VAL A 27 -19.85 1.96 8.92
N TRP A 28 -19.36 3.01 8.25
CA TRP A 28 -18.05 3.04 7.64
C TRP A 28 -17.00 3.61 8.61
N HIS A 29 -15.92 2.87 8.81
CA HIS A 29 -14.78 3.26 9.62
C HIS A 29 -13.57 3.52 8.75
N LYS A 30 -12.96 4.69 8.90
CA LYS A 30 -11.67 4.98 8.27
C LYS A 30 -10.59 4.19 9.00
N MET A 31 -9.90 3.31 8.28
CA MET A 31 -8.83 2.51 8.86
C MET A 31 -7.56 3.34 9.05
N GLN A 32 -6.96 3.24 10.24
CA GLN A 32 -5.60 3.73 10.47
C GLN A 32 -4.62 2.63 10.12
N LEU A 33 -3.92 2.81 9.00
CA LEU A 33 -2.94 1.85 8.52
C LEU A 33 -1.67 1.91 9.37
N PHE A 34 -1.15 0.74 9.74
CA PHE A 34 0.14 0.56 10.40
C PHE A 34 1.14 -0.09 9.45
N GLY A 35 2.42 0.26 9.57
CA GLY A 35 3.51 -0.37 8.84
C GLY A 35 4.29 0.59 7.96
N LEU A 36 4.59 0.16 6.72
CA LEU A 36 5.25 1.00 5.72
C LEU A 36 4.28 2.03 5.16
N LYS A 37 4.83 2.99 4.40
CA LYS A 37 4.02 3.96 3.67
C LYS A 37 2.98 3.22 2.82
N GLY A 38 1.71 3.52 3.05
CA GLY A 38 0.61 2.93 2.31
C GLY A 38 0.59 3.36 0.83
N PRO A 39 -0.26 2.71 0.02
CA PRO A 39 -0.39 3.02 -1.40
C PRO A 39 -0.85 4.46 -1.62
N THR A 40 -0.30 5.10 -2.66
CA THR A 40 -0.81 6.38 -3.16
C THR A 40 -2.28 6.25 -3.60
N GLY A 41 -3.05 7.33 -3.46
CA GLY A 41 -4.42 7.41 -3.98
C GLY A 41 -4.43 7.15 -5.48
N ARG A 42 -5.35 6.30 -5.94
CA ARG A 42 -5.40 5.81 -7.32
C ARG A 42 -6.78 5.31 -7.73
N GLN A 43 -6.98 5.11 -9.02
CA GLN A 43 -8.15 4.44 -9.58
C GLN A 43 -7.73 3.30 -10.52
N ARG A 44 -8.69 2.46 -10.93
CA ARG A 44 -8.44 1.34 -11.87
C ARG A 44 -7.29 0.42 -11.42
N HIS A 45 -7.08 0.31 -10.12
CA HIS A 45 -6.12 -0.62 -9.56
C HIS A 45 -6.69 -2.04 -9.64
N CYS A 46 -5.78 -3.01 -9.64
CA CYS A 46 -6.13 -4.41 -9.52
C CYS A 46 -5.91 -4.85 -8.08
N GLY A 47 -6.65 -5.87 -7.66
CA GLY A 47 -6.39 -6.49 -6.37
C GLY A 47 -6.88 -7.93 -6.32
N VAL A 48 -6.24 -8.71 -5.47
CA VAL A 48 -6.56 -10.12 -5.23
C VAL A 48 -6.41 -10.43 -3.76
N VAL A 49 -7.30 -11.29 -3.24
CA VAL A 49 -7.20 -11.83 -1.88
C VAL A 49 -6.55 -13.20 -1.96
N VAL A 50 -5.47 -13.41 -1.20
CA VAL A 50 -4.80 -14.71 -1.06
C VAL A 50 -4.61 -14.99 0.42
N GLY A 51 -5.31 -16.00 0.94
CA GLY A 51 -5.34 -16.28 2.37
C GLY A 51 -5.90 -15.10 3.17
N ASP A 52 -5.18 -14.69 4.22
CA ASP A 52 -5.55 -13.56 5.09
C ASP A 52 -5.05 -12.19 4.57
N CYS A 53 -4.51 -12.15 3.36
CA CYS A 53 -3.86 -10.98 2.78
C CYS A 53 -4.60 -10.47 1.54
N ALA A 54 -4.81 -9.15 1.47
CA ALA A 54 -5.27 -8.48 0.26
C ALA A 54 -4.09 -7.77 -0.42
N TYR A 55 -3.88 -8.10 -1.69
CA TYR A 55 -2.83 -7.54 -2.52
C TYR A 55 -3.43 -6.51 -3.47
N ILE A 56 -2.84 -5.32 -3.51
CA ILE A 56 -3.27 -4.20 -4.35
C ILE A 56 -2.08 -3.77 -5.19
N PHE A 57 -2.28 -3.70 -6.50
CA PHE A 57 -1.23 -3.37 -7.46
C PHE A 57 -1.82 -2.66 -8.68
N CYS A 58 -0.94 -2.14 -9.53
CA CYS A 58 -1.33 -1.36 -10.70
C CYS A 58 -2.14 -0.10 -10.35
N GLY A 59 -2.81 0.45 -11.37
CA GLY A 59 -3.72 1.58 -11.26
C GLY A 59 -3.12 2.91 -11.68
N LEU A 60 -3.99 3.91 -11.80
CA LEU A 60 -3.64 5.26 -12.22
C LEU A 60 -3.64 6.18 -11.02
N ALA A 61 -2.48 6.77 -10.72
CA ALA A 61 -2.31 7.81 -9.72
C ALA A 61 -2.14 9.17 -10.41
N GLN A 62 -2.49 10.26 -9.73
CA GLN A 62 -2.32 11.61 -10.27
C GLN A 62 -0.94 12.16 -9.92
N ILE A 63 -0.21 12.64 -10.93
CA ILE A 63 1.02 13.41 -10.73
C ILE A 63 0.69 14.90 -10.70
N ILE A 64 -0.10 15.34 -11.69
CA ILE A 64 -0.48 16.75 -11.89
C ILE A 64 -1.99 16.80 -11.94
N SER A 65 -2.61 17.50 -10.99
CA SER A 65 -4.05 17.77 -11.03
C SER A 65 -4.39 18.58 -12.27
N TYR A 66 -5.53 18.27 -12.89
CA TYR A 66 -6.01 19.07 -14.01
C TYR A 66 -6.14 20.53 -13.57
N SER A 67 -5.44 21.41 -14.30
CA SER A 67 -5.53 22.85 -14.09
C SER A 67 -6.11 23.47 -15.35
N GLU A 68 -7.19 24.24 -15.21
CA GLU A 68 -7.76 25.03 -16.30
C GLU A 68 -6.72 25.97 -16.93
N MET A 69 -5.76 26.46 -16.11
CA MET A 69 -4.66 27.30 -16.58
C MET A 69 -3.70 26.56 -17.53
N LEU A 70 -3.45 25.28 -17.27
CA LEU A 70 -2.56 24.45 -18.10
C LEU A 70 -3.32 23.76 -19.24
N GLY A 71 -4.62 23.54 -19.09
CA GLY A 71 -5.45 22.79 -20.04
C GLY A 71 -5.19 21.28 -20.04
N PHE A 72 -4.34 20.78 -19.14
CA PHE A 72 -4.03 19.35 -19.02
C PHE A 72 -3.80 18.92 -17.56
N GLY A 73 -3.93 17.61 -17.34
CA GLY A 73 -3.48 16.92 -16.13
C GLY A 73 -2.59 15.73 -16.53
N CYS A 74 -1.92 15.10 -15.56
CA CYS A 74 -1.05 13.97 -15.82
C CYS A 74 -1.34 12.82 -14.85
N LEU A 75 -1.60 11.64 -15.43
CA LEU A 75 -1.76 10.38 -14.71
C LEU A 75 -0.52 9.51 -14.90
N LEU A 76 -0.16 8.80 -13.84
CA LEU A 76 0.89 7.79 -13.85
C LEU A 76 0.29 6.41 -13.66
N GLU A 77 0.68 5.48 -14.51
CA GLU A 77 0.47 4.07 -14.24
C GLU A 77 1.47 3.59 -13.18
N MET A 78 0.93 3.04 -12.11
CA MET A 78 1.72 2.57 -10.98
C MET A 78 2.12 1.11 -11.18
N CYS A 79 3.36 0.77 -10.83
CA CYS A 79 3.88 -0.60 -10.90
C CYS A 79 4.29 -1.14 -9.50
N ASP A 80 3.70 -0.60 -8.43
CA ASP A 80 3.94 -1.00 -7.05
C ASP A 80 3.02 -2.16 -6.60
N LEU A 81 3.44 -2.85 -5.54
CA LEU A 81 2.66 -3.88 -4.86
C LEU A 81 2.48 -3.47 -3.40
N ASN A 82 1.24 -3.42 -2.94
CA ASN A 82 0.87 -3.11 -1.57
C ASN A 82 0.09 -4.28 -0.99
N VAL A 83 0.36 -4.63 0.27
CA VAL A 83 -0.26 -5.77 0.94
C VAL A 83 -0.93 -5.29 2.22
N LEU A 84 -2.23 -5.51 2.31
CA LEU A 84 -2.99 -5.39 3.55
C LEU A 84 -3.05 -6.77 4.20
N ASN A 85 -2.39 -6.91 5.34
CA ASN A 85 -2.38 -8.13 6.12
C ASN A 85 -3.07 -7.89 7.47
N PHE A 86 -4.03 -8.74 7.82
CA PHE A 86 -4.71 -8.71 9.13
C PHE A 86 -4.01 -9.59 10.17
N ASN A 87 -3.19 -10.55 9.74
CA ASN A 87 -2.58 -11.57 10.57
C ASN A 87 -1.07 -11.32 10.74
N TRP A 88 -0.73 -10.22 11.41
CA TRP A 88 0.66 -9.85 11.69
C TRP A 88 1.35 -10.87 12.59
N LYS A 89 2.52 -11.34 12.16
CA LYS A 89 3.41 -12.16 12.98
C LYS A 89 4.52 -11.31 13.55
N LEU A 90 5.16 -11.81 14.61
CA LEU A 90 6.33 -11.15 15.21
C LEU A 90 7.44 -10.87 14.19
N LYS A 91 7.62 -11.75 13.20
CA LYS A 91 8.56 -11.56 12.09
C LYS A 91 8.25 -10.32 11.25
N ASP A 92 6.97 -10.07 10.96
CA ASP A 92 6.53 -8.95 10.12
C ASP A 92 6.76 -7.64 10.88
N LEU A 93 6.43 -7.63 12.19
CA LEU A 93 6.66 -6.49 13.08
C LEU A 93 8.16 -6.20 13.25
N ALA A 94 8.99 -7.24 13.43
CA ALA A 94 10.43 -7.10 13.50
C ALA A 94 11.01 -6.55 12.19
N ALA A 95 10.55 -7.04 11.04
CA ALA A 95 10.99 -6.56 9.74
C ALA A 95 10.61 -5.09 9.54
N LEU A 96 9.37 -4.70 9.88
CA LEU A 96 8.95 -3.31 9.87
C LEU A 96 9.81 -2.42 10.77
N ALA A 97 10.17 -2.89 11.97
CA ALA A 97 11.03 -2.15 12.88
C ALA A 97 12.42 -1.91 12.26
N VAL A 98 13.01 -2.94 11.66
CA VAL A 98 14.29 -2.83 10.94
C VAL A 98 14.21 -1.78 9.82
N LEU A 99 13.14 -1.80 9.02
CA LEU A 99 12.95 -0.84 7.93
C LEU A 99 12.72 0.59 8.44
N ARG A 100 11.88 0.74 9.47
CA ARG A 100 11.50 2.03 10.04
C ARG A 100 12.68 2.73 10.72
N TYR A 101 13.50 1.98 11.45
CA TYR A 101 14.66 2.51 12.16
C TYR A 101 15.96 2.40 11.36
N GLN A 102 15.89 1.98 10.09
CA GLN A 102 17.06 1.80 9.21
C GLN A 102 18.18 0.98 9.85
N LEU A 103 17.82 -0.08 10.57
CA LEU A 103 18.78 -0.89 11.31
C LEU A 103 19.73 -1.63 10.33
N PRO A 104 21.01 -1.77 10.67
CA PRO A 104 22.00 -2.43 9.81
C PRO A 104 21.65 -3.91 9.62
N ARG A 105 21.44 -4.33 8.36
CA ARG A 105 21.07 -5.71 7.97
C ARG A 105 22.25 -6.71 7.96
N SER A 106 23.31 -6.43 8.71
CA SER A 106 24.51 -7.29 8.74
C SER A 106 24.20 -8.66 9.37
N ASN A 107 24.96 -9.70 8.96
CA ASN A 107 24.82 -11.07 9.48
C ASN A 107 24.91 -11.19 11.01
N TYR A 108 25.63 -10.28 11.67
CA TYR A 108 25.84 -10.30 13.12
C TYR A 108 24.70 -9.67 13.93
N ASN A 109 23.88 -8.83 13.30
CA ASN A 109 22.85 -8.06 14.00
C ASN A 109 21.45 -8.64 13.81
N LEU A 110 21.20 -9.36 12.71
CA LEU A 110 19.88 -9.90 12.39
C LEU A 110 19.94 -11.42 12.14
N PRO A 111 19.00 -12.19 12.74
CA PRO A 111 18.80 -13.60 12.41
C PRO A 111 18.60 -13.82 10.90
N LEU A 112 19.08 -14.96 10.38
CA LEU A 112 19.00 -15.30 8.95
C LEU A 112 17.57 -15.23 8.39
N GLU A 113 16.61 -15.84 9.09
CA GLU A 113 15.20 -15.85 8.69
C GLU A 113 14.62 -14.45 8.49
N LEU A 114 14.96 -13.51 9.39
CA LEU A 114 14.49 -12.13 9.29
C LEU A 114 15.12 -11.42 8.09
N ARG A 115 16.38 -11.72 7.77
CA ARG A 115 17.05 -11.17 6.57
C ARG A 115 16.42 -11.68 5.29
N ILE A 116 16.19 -12.99 5.17
CA ILE A 116 15.49 -13.58 4.03
C ILE A 116 14.10 -12.94 3.88
N HIS A 117 13.36 -12.79 4.98
CA HIS A 117 12.04 -12.17 4.95
C HIS A 117 12.11 -10.69 4.50
N LEU A 118 13.07 -9.91 5.00
CA LEU A 118 13.31 -8.53 4.57
C LEU A 118 13.68 -8.43 3.08
N ASP A 119 14.50 -9.36 2.59
CA ASP A 119 14.89 -9.41 1.18
C ASP A 119 13.68 -9.71 0.32
N MET A 120 12.82 -10.65 0.70
CA MET A 120 11.56 -10.94 0.01
C MET A 120 10.59 -9.75 0.02
N MET A 121 10.58 -8.94 1.08
CA MET A 121 9.73 -7.75 1.18
C MET A 121 10.25 -6.55 0.38
N THR A 122 11.56 -6.42 0.21
CA THR A 122 12.18 -5.17 -0.29
C THR A 122 12.91 -5.28 -1.61
N THR A 123 13.17 -6.50 -2.10
CA THR A 123 13.84 -6.71 -3.39
C THR A 123 12.87 -6.36 -4.54
N PRO A 124 13.23 -5.42 -5.44
CA PRO A 124 12.43 -5.14 -6.61
C PRO A 124 12.32 -6.36 -7.53
N ASN A 125 11.12 -6.58 -8.08
CA ASN A 125 10.94 -7.62 -9.10
C ASN A 125 11.36 -7.07 -10.47
N HIS A 126 12.53 -7.49 -10.96
CA HIS A 126 12.95 -7.24 -12.33
C HIS A 126 12.51 -8.41 -13.20
N VAL A 127 11.50 -8.21 -14.05
CA VAL A 127 11.18 -9.13 -15.14
C VAL A 127 12.05 -8.70 -16.32
N LEU A 128 12.98 -9.56 -16.74
CA LEU A 128 13.85 -9.33 -17.91
C LEU A 128 13.06 -9.31 -19.21
#